data_AF-A0A9Q9CD70-F1
#
_entry.id   AF-A0A9Q9CD70-F1
#
_cell.length_a   1.000
_cell.length_b   1.000
_cell.length_c   1.000
_cell.angle_alpha   90.00
_cell.angle_beta   90.00
_cell.angle_gamma   90.00
#
_symmetry.space_group_name_H-M   'P 1'
#
loop_
_entity.id
_entity.type
_entity.pdbx_description
1 polymer ?
#
loop_
_entity_poly.entity_id
_entity_poly.type
_entity_poly.pdbx_seq_one_letter_code
_entity_poly.pdbx_strand_id
1 'polypeptide(L)'
;MYLHMKLRCGKISTGDIAMMCDKCSGKCYICGLDAGTSQKKVYICSTCFHSAYRDKCIVCKLKDPKNNAYCCRECWLLQKNHDRCPVLIQ
;
A
#
# COMPACT_ATOMS: atom_id res chain seq x y z
N MET A 1 -17.31 6.83 -1.35
CA MET A 1 -16.10 6.09 -0.93
C MET A 1 -15.06 6.15 -2.06
N TYR A 2 -14.63 7.35 -2.45
CA TYR A 2 -13.79 7.57 -3.64
C TYR A 2 -12.40 8.03 -3.21
N LEU A 3 -11.43 7.12 -3.24
CA LEU A 3 -10.00 7.43 -3.26
C LEU A 3 -9.54 8.06 -4.60
N HIS A 4 -10.49 8.48 -5.46
CA HIS A 4 -10.24 8.91 -6.84
C HIS A 4 -9.81 10.38 -6.99
N MET A 5 -9.82 11.18 -5.91
CA MET A 5 -9.41 12.60 -5.98
C MET A 5 -8.23 12.94 -5.07
N LYS A 6 -7.33 11.99 -4.85
CA LYS A 6 -6.05 12.25 -4.18
C LYS A 6 -4.92 11.85 -5.12
N LEU A 7 -4.04 12.82 -5.38
CA LEU A 7 -2.88 12.62 -6.24
C LEU A 7 -1.95 11.57 -5.60
N ARG A 8 -1.58 10.55 -6.36
CA ARG A 8 -0.61 9.52 -5.94
C ARG A 8 0.76 9.86 -6.50
N CYS A 9 1.80 9.34 -5.85
CA CYS A 9 3.18 9.47 -6.31
C CYS A 9 3.35 9.00 -7.76
N GLY A 10 2.78 7.86 -8.15
CA GLY A 10 2.75 7.41 -9.54
C GLY A 10 4.11 7.01 -10.14
N LYS A 11 5.22 7.19 -9.42
CA LYS A 11 6.55 6.72 -9.80
C LYS A 11 6.60 5.19 -9.85
N ILE A 12 7.55 4.66 -10.60
CA ILE A 12 7.82 3.21 -10.67
C ILE A 12 8.14 2.70 -9.25
N SER A 13 7.44 1.65 -8.83
CA SER A 13 7.71 1.01 -7.54
C SER A 13 8.99 0.19 -7.64
N THR A 14 10.11 0.79 -7.24
CA THR A 14 11.47 0.27 -7.42
C THR A 14 11.87 -0.89 -6.49
N GLY A 15 10.91 -1.53 -5.81
CA GLY A 15 11.13 -2.84 -5.15
C GLY A 15 11.01 -2.85 -3.62
N ASP A 16 10.86 -1.70 -2.98
CA ASP A 16 10.65 -1.65 -1.52
C ASP A 16 9.22 -2.08 -1.17
N ILE A 17 9.11 -3.09 -0.30
CA ILE A 17 7.82 -3.60 0.17
C ILE A 17 7.22 -2.59 1.14
N ALA A 18 5.97 -2.18 0.89
CA ALA A 18 5.24 -1.33 1.82
C ALA A 18 4.92 -2.10 3.10
N MET A 19 4.95 -1.42 4.24
CA MET A 19 4.76 -2.04 5.56
C MET A 19 3.42 -1.62 6.20
N MET A 20 2.90 -2.44 7.11
CA MET A 20 1.64 -2.25 7.83
C MET A 20 1.82 -2.50 9.33
N CYS A 21 1.08 -1.76 10.17
CA CYS A 21 0.97 -2.04 11.59
C CYS A 21 0.02 -3.21 11.86
N ASP A 22 0.05 -3.77 13.08
CA ASP A 22 -0.73 -4.95 13.46
C ASP A 22 -2.25 -4.74 13.26
N LYS A 23 -2.75 -3.52 13.50
CA LYS A 23 -4.18 -3.18 13.31
C LYS A 23 -4.64 -3.22 11.84
N CYS A 24 -3.72 -3.01 10.90
CA CYS A 24 -4.00 -3.03 9.46
C CYS A 24 -3.56 -4.34 8.80
N SER A 25 -2.83 -5.19 9.52
CA SER A 25 -2.35 -6.47 9.02
C SER A 25 -3.50 -7.37 8.54
N GLY A 26 -3.26 -8.16 7.50
CA GLY A 26 -4.27 -9.04 6.88
C GLY A 26 -5.29 -8.34 5.98
N LYS A 27 -5.36 -7.01 5.97
CA LYS A 27 -6.29 -6.25 5.12
C LYS A 27 -5.65 -5.80 3.81
N CYS A 28 -6.46 -5.76 2.76
CA CYS A 28 -6.10 -5.18 1.48
C CYS A 28 -5.91 -3.67 1.62
N TYR A 29 -4.76 -3.14 1.20
CA TYR A 29 -4.46 -1.71 1.34
C TYR A 29 -5.40 -0.80 0.52
N ILE A 30 -6.07 -1.33 -0.51
CA ILE A 30 -6.95 -0.57 -1.41
C ILE A 30 -8.37 -0.49 -0.87
N CYS A 31 -8.99 -1.64 -0.56
CA CYS A 31 -10.39 -1.70 -0.15
C CYS A 31 -10.60 -1.85 1.35
N GLY A 32 -9.56 -2.18 2.12
CA GLY A 32 -9.62 -2.38 3.57
C GLY A 32 -10.27 -3.70 4.01
N LEU A 33 -10.78 -4.51 3.08
CA LEU A 33 -11.31 -5.85 3.36
C LEU A 33 -10.19 -6.85 3.61
N ASP A 34 -10.50 -8.00 4.18
CA ASP A 34 -9.55 -9.10 4.34
C ASP A 34 -8.94 -9.48 2.99
N ALA A 35 -7.61 -9.55 2.93
CA ALA A 35 -6.91 -9.84 1.68
C ALA A 35 -6.95 -11.35 1.31
N GLY A 36 -7.36 -12.22 2.23
CA GLY A 36 -7.58 -13.65 2.02
C GLY A 36 -6.29 -14.44 1.83
N THR A 37 -6.36 -15.59 1.18
CA THR A 37 -5.18 -16.48 0.99
C THR A 37 -4.36 -16.15 -0.26
N SER A 38 -4.94 -15.45 -1.25
CA SER A 38 -4.31 -15.16 -2.55
C SER A 38 -3.86 -13.69 -2.66
N GLN A 39 -2.91 -13.31 -1.81
CA GLN A 39 -2.46 -11.93 -1.65
C GLN A 39 -1.22 -11.60 -2.50
N LYS A 40 -1.13 -10.36 -3.00
CA LYS A 40 0.07 -9.82 -3.67
C LYS A 40 0.72 -8.76 -2.80
N LYS A 41 2.05 -8.82 -2.64
CA LYS A 41 2.81 -7.79 -1.91
C LYS A 41 2.68 -6.44 -2.61
N VAL A 42 2.64 -5.37 -1.82
CA VAL A 42 2.55 -4.00 -2.32
C VAL A 42 3.94 -3.38 -2.31
N TYR A 43 4.31 -2.75 -3.43
CA TYR A 43 5.60 -2.09 -3.58
C TYR A 43 5.43 -0.59 -3.71
N ILE A 44 6.34 0.17 -3.12
CA ILE A 44 6.41 1.63 -3.22
C ILE A 44 7.74 2.04 -3.87
N CYS A 45 7.83 3.28 -4.36
CA CYS A 45 9.08 3.80 -4.89
C CYS A 45 10.07 4.13 -3.76
N SER A 46 11.36 4.02 -4.04
CA SER A 46 12.40 4.20 -3.03
C SER A 46 12.44 5.61 -2.44
N THR A 47 12.03 6.63 -3.21
CA THR A 47 11.86 7.99 -2.69
C THR A 47 10.83 8.01 -1.57
N CYS A 48 9.63 7.47 -1.79
CA CYS A 48 8.56 7.46 -0.78
C CYS A 48 8.89 6.54 0.39
N PHE A 49 9.57 5.42 0.14
CA PHE A 49 10.08 4.56 1.20
C PHE A 49 11.02 5.35 2.11
N HIS A 50 12.01 6.05 1.56
CA HIS A 50 13.02 6.74 2.38
C HIS A 50 12.49 8.00 3.08
N SER A 51 11.60 8.76 2.43
CA SER A 51 11.19 10.08 2.92
C SER A 51 9.94 10.04 3.81
N ALA A 52 8.98 9.17 3.51
CA ALA A 52 7.63 9.29 4.06
C ALA A 52 7.14 8.02 4.78
N TYR A 53 7.56 6.83 4.33
CA TYR A 53 6.96 5.55 4.74
C TYR A 53 7.94 4.53 5.31
N ARG A 54 9.21 4.88 5.55
CA ARG A 54 10.22 3.97 6.15
C ARG A 54 9.73 3.36 7.46
N ASP A 55 9.11 4.19 8.30
CA ASP A 55 8.68 3.86 9.65
C ASP A 55 7.16 3.96 9.82
N LYS A 56 6.37 3.94 8.74
CA LYS A 56 4.92 4.18 8.79
C LYS A 56 4.11 3.12 8.06
N CYS A 57 2.93 2.83 8.61
CA CYS A 57 1.93 1.99 7.99
C CYS A 57 1.38 2.66 6.71
N ILE A 58 1.37 1.92 5.59
CA ILE A 58 0.88 2.43 4.29
C ILE A 58 -0.59 2.87 4.33
N VAL A 59 -1.41 2.26 5.20
CA VAL A 59 -2.85 2.52 5.31
C VAL A 59 -3.15 3.70 6.24
N CYS A 60 -2.69 3.65 7.49
CA CYS A 60 -3.06 4.63 8.52
C CYS A 60 -2.00 5.70 8.81
N LYS A 61 -0.79 5.58 8.23
CA LYS A 61 0.35 6.50 8.42
C LYS A 61 0.91 6.56 9.85
N LEU A 62 0.46 5.71 10.76
CA LEU A 62 1.03 5.60 12.11
C LEU A 62 2.33 4.80 12.09
N LYS A 63 3.15 5.00 13.13
CA LYS A 63 4.45 4.35 13.31
C LYS A 63 4.35 2.86 13.66
N ASP A 64 5.50 2.21 13.75
CA ASP A 64 5.71 0.79 14.09
C ASP A 64 5.02 -0.22 13.15
N PRO A 65 5.27 -0.16 11.84
CA PRO A 65 4.79 -1.19 10.94
C PRO A 65 5.67 -2.45 11.06
N LYS A 66 5.04 -3.60 11.30
CA LYS A 66 5.73 -4.88 11.55
C LYS A 66 5.47 -5.94 10.47
N ASN A 67 4.46 -5.71 9.63
CA ASN A 67 3.97 -6.69 8.68
C ASN A 67 4.08 -6.15 7.25
N ASN A 68 4.22 -7.03 6.26
CA ASN A 68 4.17 -6.63 4.86
C ASN A 68 2.75 -6.19 4.47
N ALA A 69 2.66 -5.25 3.53
CA ALA A 69 1.40 -4.81 2.94
C ALA A 69 0.97 -5.72 1.78
N TYR A 70 -0.33 -5.91 1.67
CA TYR A 70 -0.93 -6.81 0.70
C TYR A 70 -2.09 -6.18 -0.06
N CYS A 71 -2.25 -6.62 -1.30
CA CYS A 71 -3.40 -6.38 -2.18
C CYS A 71 -4.18 -7.67 -2.34
N CYS A 72 -5.50 -7.62 -2.21
CA CYS A 72 -6.36 -8.78 -2.45
C CYS A 72 -6.41 -9.11 -3.95
N ARG A 73 -6.72 -10.38 -4.26
CA ARG A 73 -6.81 -10.88 -5.64
C ARG A 73 -7.77 -10.06 -6.51
N GLU A 74 -8.92 -9.68 -5.98
CA GLU A 74 -9.92 -8.92 -6.73
C GLU A 74 -9.41 -7.53 -7.13
N CYS A 75 -8.81 -6.79 -6.19
CA CYS A 75 -8.26 -5.47 -6.48
C CYS A 75 -7.07 -5.53 -7.44
N TRP A 76 -6.30 -6.62 -7.39
CA TRP A 76 -5.23 -6.88 -8.36
C TRP A 76 -5.77 -7.17 -9.76
N LEU A 77 -6.75 -8.07 -9.89
CA LEU A 77 -7.36 -8.41 -11.19
C LEU A 77 -8.06 -7.22 -11.85
N LEU A 78 -8.66 -6.35 -11.06
CA LEU A 78 -9.29 -5.11 -11.52
C LEU A 78 -8.28 -3.97 -11.73
N GLN A 79 -6.98 -4.21 -11.56
CA GLN A 79 -5.90 -3.23 -11.71
C GLN A 79 -6.09 -1.93 -10.90
N LYS A 80 -6.77 -2.01 -9.74
CA LYS A 80 -7.03 -0.84 -8.86
C LYS A 80 -5.75 -0.27 -8.22
N ASN A 81 -4.68 -1.05 -8.24
CA ASN A 81 -3.35 -0.68 -7.77
C ASN A 81 -2.57 0.16 -8.80
N HIS A 82 -2.97 0.16 -10.08
CA HIS A 82 -2.34 0.91 -11.19
C HIS A 82 -0.82 0.66 -11.38
N ASP A 83 -0.27 -0.41 -10.78
CA ASP A 83 1.15 -0.85 -10.83
C ASP A 83 2.21 0.25 -10.58
N ARG A 84 1.82 1.34 -9.92
CA ARG A 84 2.67 2.49 -9.61
C ARG A 84 2.62 2.78 -8.12
N CYS A 85 3.56 3.58 -7.64
CA CYS A 85 3.68 3.91 -6.22
C CYS A 85 2.33 4.44 -5.67
N PRO A 86 1.67 3.71 -4.76
CA PRO A 86 0.33 4.02 -4.28
C PRO A 86 0.31 5.13 -3.21
N VAL A 87 1.47 5.62 -2.78
CA VAL A 87 1.60 6.63 -1.75
C VAL A 87 0.88 7.91 -2.18
N LEU A 88 -0.04 8.38 -1.33
CA LEU A 88 -0.76 9.63 -1.53
C LEU A 88 0.20 10.81 -1.29
N ILE A 89 0.28 11.71 -2.26
CA ILE A 89 0.97 12.99 -2.11
C ILE A 89 0.08 13.85 -1.19
N GLN A 90 0.68 14.50 -0.20
CA GLN A 90 0.05 15.52 0.62
C GLN A 90 0.57 16.88 0.20
#